data_AF-A0A7X7H7V2-F1
#
_entry.id   AF-A0A7X7H7V2-F1
#
_cell.length_a   1.000
_cell.length_b   1.000
_cell.length_c   1.000
_cell.angle_alpha   90.00
_cell.angle_beta   90.00
_cell.angle_gamma   90.00
#
_symmetry.space_group_name_H-M   'P 1'
#
loop_
_entity.id
_entity.type
_entity.pdbx_description
1 polymer ?
#
loop_
_entity_poly.entity_id
_entity_poly.type
_entity_poly.pdbx_seq_one_letter_code
_entity_poly.pdbx_strand_id
1 'polypeptide(L)'
;SDIYLGKIDKWNDKKIAAINPNINLPDLEITPVYRSDGSGTTFNFSEYLSFVSKEWNDNMGIGKSLKWPAGIAAKGNPGVAGIVQQTEGSLGYIGSEYALTLRLPTAKLKNRAGNYVEATLETISAAANVELPNDMRAMITDSDGPNAYPLSLFTWILVYKDQKYDNRTIEEGEELIKLLQYVISPEGQKVAAQINYAPLSEQALEKNRNLINEINYGGVAILENATSSN
;
A
#
# COMPACT_ATOMS: atom_id res chain seq x y z
N SER A 1 4.49 -10.20 13.83
CA SER A 1 5.29 -9.27 14.66
C SER A 1 6.49 -9.98 15.28
N ASP A 2 6.32 -11.11 15.98
CA ASP A 2 7.40 -11.82 16.69
C ASP A 2 8.67 -12.09 15.87
N ILE A 3 8.54 -12.42 14.58
CA ILE A 3 9.67 -12.56 13.65
C ILE A 3 10.51 -11.26 13.58
N TYR A 4 9.86 -10.12 13.37
CA TYR A 4 10.53 -8.82 13.27
C TYR A 4 10.95 -8.26 14.64
N LEU A 5 10.42 -8.80 15.74
CA LEU A 5 10.91 -8.55 17.10
C LEU A 5 12.10 -9.46 17.47
N GLY A 6 12.50 -10.39 16.60
CA GLY A 6 13.59 -11.34 16.85
C GLY A 6 13.25 -12.47 17.83
N LYS A 7 11.96 -12.70 18.12
CA LYS A 7 11.50 -13.75 19.04
C LYS A 7 11.26 -15.10 18.36
N ILE A 8 11.03 -15.06 17.05
CA ILE A 8 10.93 -16.25 16.20
C ILE A 8 12.00 -16.09 15.13
N ASP A 9 13.00 -16.97 15.17
CA ASP A 9 14.18 -16.94 14.33
C ASP A 9 14.28 -18.15 13.39
N LYS A 10 13.32 -19.08 13.43
CA LYS A 10 13.29 -20.28 12.58
C LYS A 10 11.90 -20.56 12.01
N TRP A 11 11.86 -21.05 10.77
CA TRP A 11 10.61 -21.34 10.04
C TRP A 11 9.79 -22.48 10.65
N ASN A 12 10.43 -23.45 11.31
CA ASN A 12 9.77 -24.55 12.01
C ASN A 12 9.32 -24.20 13.44
N ASP A 13 9.36 -22.92 13.85
CA ASP A 13 8.89 -22.49 15.16
C ASP A 13 7.43 -22.95 15.41
N LYS A 14 7.14 -23.33 16.66
CA LYS A 14 5.84 -23.92 17.04
C LYS A 14 4.66 -22.99 16.73
N LYS A 15 4.83 -21.66 16.83
CA LYS A 15 3.76 -20.70 16.50
C LYS A 15 3.49 -20.66 14.99
N ILE A 16 4.52 -20.78 14.16
CA ILE A 16 4.37 -20.88 12.70
C ILE A 16 3.74 -22.22 12.33
N ALA A 17 4.21 -23.32 12.92
CA ALA A 17 3.66 -24.66 12.71
C ALA A 17 2.19 -24.78 13.10
N ALA A 18 1.78 -24.15 14.21
CA ALA A 18 0.40 -24.19 14.70
C ALA A 18 -0.62 -23.63 13.70
N ILE A 19 -0.23 -22.63 12.89
CA ILE A 19 -1.10 -22.04 11.86
C ILE A 19 -0.88 -22.67 10.47
N ASN A 20 0.04 -23.62 10.35
CA ASN A 20 0.35 -24.34 9.10
C ASN A 20 0.42 -25.87 9.34
N PRO A 21 -0.63 -26.53 9.88
CA PRO A 21 -0.56 -27.92 10.36
C PRO A 21 -0.24 -28.95 9.26
N ASN A 22 -0.44 -28.60 7.99
CA ASN A 22 -0.26 -29.50 6.85
C ASN A 22 1.01 -29.19 6.03
N ILE A 23 1.89 -28.31 6.52
CA ILE A 23 3.13 -27.92 5.82
C ILE A 23 4.32 -28.49 6.60
N ASN A 24 5.21 -29.18 5.89
CA ASN A 24 6.49 -29.57 6.47
C ASN A 24 7.44 -28.37 6.48
N LEU A 25 7.50 -27.67 7.61
CA LEU A 25 8.31 -26.46 7.77
C LEU A 25 9.79 -26.80 7.94
N PRO A 26 10.70 -26.12 7.23
CA PRO A 26 12.13 -26.40 7.31
C PRO A 26 12.74 -25.90 8.63
N ASP A 27 13.77 -26.60 9.11
CA ASP A 27 14.66 -26.09 10.16
C ASP A 27 15.65 -25.07 9.57
N LEU A 28 15.10 -23.92 9.19
CA LEU A 28 15.82 -22.85 8.49
C LEU A 28 15.67 -21.54 9.26
N GLU A 29 16.76 -20.81 9.39
CA GLU A 29 16.76 -19.48 10.01
C GLU A 29 15.93 -18.48 9.20
N ILE A 30 15.20 -17.62 9.88
CA ILE A 30 14.44 -16.54 9.29
C ILE A 30 15.31 -15.30 9.24
N THR A 31 15.43 -14.71 8.05
CA THR A 31 16.11 -13.42 7.87
C THR A 31 15.10 -12.33 7.57
N PRO A 32 14.71 -11.48 8.56
CA PRO A 32 13.81 -10.36 8.30
C PRO A 32 14.49 -9.34 7.39
N VAL A 33 13.76 -8.82 6.40
CA VAL A 33 14.21 -7.76 5.50
C VAL A 33 13.25 -6.59 5.62
N TYR A 34 13.80 -5.39 5.84
CA TYR A 34 13.00 -4.18 6.08
C TYR A 34 13.52 -3.00 5.26
N ARG A 35 12.71 -1.94 5.18
CA ARG A 35 13.05 -0.73 4.44
C ARG A 35 14.07 0.13 5.20
N SER A 36 15.14 0.53 4.53
CA SER A 36 16.15 1.46 5.07
C SER A 36 15.73 2.93 4.98
N ASP A 37 14.80 3.25 4.09
CA ASP A 37 14.33 4.60 3.79
C ASP A 37 12.94 4.89 4.40
N GLY A 38 12.61 6.17 4.59
CA GLY A 38 11.28 6.59 5.01
C GLY A 38 10.21 6.12 4.03
N SER A 39 9.31 5.25 4.47
CA SER A 39 8.46 4.46 3.57
C SER A 39 7.00 4.40 4.02
N GLY A 40 6.09 4.68 3.07
CA GLY A 40 4.65 4.42 3.26
C GLY A 40 4.33 2.92 3.39
N THR A 41 5.10 2.05 2.73
CA THR A 41 4.97 0.59 2.89
C THR A 41 5.33 0.16 4.32
N THR A 42 6.38 0.76 4.91
CA THR A 42 6.72 0.53 6.32
C THR A 42 5.63 1.05 7.25
N PHE A 43 5.07 2.22 6.95
CA PHE A 43 3.95 2.77 7.72
C PHE A 43 2.78 1.77 7.75
N ASN A 44 2.29 1.32 6.59
CA ASN A 44 1.19 0.35 6.50
C ASN A 44 1.51 -0.97 7.21
N PHE A 45 2.72 -1.49 7.02
CA PHE A 45 3.17 -2.72 7.68
C PHE A 45 3.18 -2.58 9.21
N SER A 46 3.74 -1.48 9.72
CA SER A 46 3.82 -1.20 11.15
C SER A 46 2.47 -0.90 11.79
N GLU A 47 1.55 -0.28 11.03
CA GLU A 47 0.18 -0.02 11.45
C GLU A 47 -0.59 -1.32 11.65
N TYR A 48 -0.58 -2.21 10.63
CA TYR A 48 -1.18 -3.53 10.76
C TYR A 48 -0.61 -4.31 11.96
N LEU A 49 0.71 -4.36 12.10
CA LEU A 49 1.34 -5.06 13.22
C LEU A 49 0.95 -4.46 14.58
N SER A 50 0.73 -3.14 14.66
CA SER A 50 0.27 -2.47 15.88
C SER A 50 -1.17 -2.85 16.23
N PHE A 51 -2.04 -3.09 15.24
CA PHE A 51 -3.41 -3.55 15.48
C PHE A 51 -3.47 -4.98 16.00
N VAL A 52 -2.65 -5.88 15.45
CA VAL A 52 -2.73 -7.32 15.75
C VAL A 52 -1.76 -7.79 16.85
N SER A 53 -0.87 -6.91 17.32
CA SER A 53 0.12 -7.25 18.34
C SER A 53 0.33 -6.09 19.30
N LYS A 54 -0.22 -6.22 20.52
CA LYS A 54 -0.02 -5.25 21.60
C LYS A 54 1.48 -4.99 21.86
N GLU A 55 2.27 -6.06 21.88
CA GLU A 55 3.71 -5.93 22.11
C GLU A 55 4.42 -5.14 21.01
N TRP A 56 4.04 -5.33 19.75
CA TRP A 56 4.55 -4.50 18.66
C TRP A 56 4.17 -3.04 18.87
N ASN A 57 2.89 -2.77 19.18
CA ASN A 57 2.41 -1.41 19.41
C ASN A 57 3.16 -0.71 20.55
N ASP A 58 3.43 -1.43 21.66
CA ASP A 58 4.12 -0.87 22.83
C ASP A 58 5.61 -0.59 22.58
N ASN A 59 6.30 -1.40 21.75
CA ASN A 59 7.76 -1.35 21.60
C ASN A 59 8.23 -0.72 20.28
N MET A 60 7.53 -0.98 19.18
CA MET A 60 7.90 -0.55 17.83
C MET A 60 6.99 0.59 17.35
N GLY A 61 5.68 0.47 17.58
CA GLY A 61 4.67 1.44 17.17
C GLY A 61 4.49 1.53 15.65
N ILE A 62 3.95 2.68 15.22
CA ILE A 62 3.61 2.98 13.83
C ILE A 62 4.53 4.08 13.31
N GLY A 63 5.10 3.90 12.11
CA GLY A 63 5.95 4.93 11.52
C GLY A 63 6.46 4.60 10.13
N LYS A 64 6.94 5.63 9.44
CA LYS A 64 7.62 5.49 8.14
C LYS A 64 9.05 4.96 8.28
N SER A 65 9.62 5.02 9.49
CA SER A 65 10.94 4.51 9.84
C SER A 65 10.90 4.06 11.30
N LEU A 66 11.44 2.87 11.59
CA LEU A 66 11.39 2.24 12.90
C LEU A 66 12.80 1.83 13.35
N LYS A 67 12.97 1.61 14.66
CA LYS A 67 14.22 1.08 15.23
C LYS A 67 14.18 -0.44 15.21
N TRP A 68 14.57 -1.02 14.07
CA TRP A 68 14.59 -2.47 13.90
C TRP A 68 15.66 -3.13 14.78
N PRO A 69 15.33 -4.18 15.57
CA PRO A 69 16.30 -4.83 16.45
C PRO A 69 17.30 -5.69 15.69
N ALA A 70 16.91 -6.24 14.53
CA ALA A 70 17.73 -7.07 13.66
C ALA A 70 17.12 -7.15 12.25
N GLY A 71 17.87 -7.77 11.33
CA GLY A 71 17.47 -7.98 9.93
C GLY A 71 18.26 -7.14 8.94
N ILE A 72 17.97 -7.32 7.66
CA ILE A 72 18.65 -6.66 6.55
C ILE A 72 17.87 -5.43 6.11
N ALA A 73 18.51 -4.26 6.16
CA ALA A 73 17.95 -3.02 5.65
C ALA A 73 18.15 -2.93 4.13
N ALA A 74 17.10 -2.60 3.39
CA ALA A 74 17.15 -2.43 1.94
C ALA A 74 16.41 -1.18 1.49
N LYS A 75 16.92 -0.51 0.45
CA LYS A 75 16.32 0.73 -0.06
C LYS A 75 15.19 0.42 -1.05
N GLY A 76 14.01 1.00 -0.80
CA GLY A 76 12.87 0.86 -1.70
C GLY A 76 12.27 -0.56 -1.75
N ASN A 77 11.11 -0.70 -2.40
CA ASN A 77 10.54 -2.01 -2.71
C ASN A 77 11.48 -2.88 -3.59
N PRO A 78 12.18 -2.35 -4.63
CA PRO A 78 13.12 -3.15 -5.42
C PRO A 78 14.24 -3.77 -4.58
N GLY A 79 14.80 -3.02 -3.63
CA GLY A 79 15.87 -3.50 -2.77
C GLY A 79 15.40 -4.64 -1.87
N VAL A 80 14.26 -4.47 -1.20
CA VAL A 80 13.68 -5.53 -0.36
C VAL A 80 13.36 -6.77 -1.20
N ALA A 81 12.71 -6.61 -2.36
CA ALA A 81 12.38 -7.72 -3.25
C ALA A 81 13.62 -8.48 -3.74
N GLY A 82 14.69 -7.75 -4.10
CA GLY A 82 15.95 -8.34 -4.53
C GLY A 82 16.62 -9.17 -3.43
N ILE A 83 16.66 -8.65 -2.19
CA ILE A 83 17.22 -9.41 -1.06
C ILE A 83 16.37 -10.64 -0.76
N VAL A 84 15.04 -10.50 -0.77
CA VAL A 84 14.13 -11.63 -0.54
C VAL A 84 14.34 -12.73 -1.57
N GLN A 85 14.52 -12.37 -2.85
CA GLN A 85 14.74 -13.33 -3.92
C GLN A 85 16.10 -14.05 -3.82
N GLN A 86 17.13 -13.39 -3.29
CA GLN A 86 18.50 -13.91 -3.23
C GLN A 86 18.85 -14.60 -1.91
N THR A 87 18.00 -14.44 -0.88
CA THR A 87 18.29 -14.91 0.48
C THR A 87 17.28 -15.98 0.87
N GLU A 88 17.71 -17.24 0.88
CA GLU A 88 16.89 -18.35 1.35
C GLU A 88 16.47 -18.13 2.82
N GLY A 89 15.22 -18.44 3.13
CA GLY A 89 14.68 -18.26 4.49
C GLY A 89 14.32 -16.81 4.85
N SER A 90 14.55 -15.85 3.96
CA SER A 90 14.19 -14.46 4.23
C SER A 90 12.69 -14.18 4.22
N LEU A 91 12.28 -13.14 4.94
CA LEU A 91 10.93 -12.61 4.96
C LEU A 91 10.97 -11.09 4.85
N GLY A 92 10.32 -10.52 3.83
CA GLY A 92 10.20 -9.09 3.64
C GLY A 92 8.75 -8.65 3.42
N TYR A 93 8.52 -7.34 3.47
CA TYR A 93 7.25 -6.71 3.08
C TYR A 93 7.49 -5.75 1.90
N ILE A 94 6.71 -5.92 0.84
CA ILE A 94 6.81 -5.15 -0.41
C ILE A 94 5.40 -4.91 -0.97
N GLY A 95 5.28 -3.94 -1.87
CA GLY A 95 4.03 -3.72 -2.59
C GLY A 95 3.68 -4.87 -3.54
N SER A 96 2.38 -5.04 -3.82
CA SER A 96 1.85 -6.10 -4.69
C SER A 96 2.44 -6.01 -6.11
N GLU A 97 2.79 -4.81 -6.56
CA GLU A 97 3.42 -4.55 -7.85
C GLU A 97 4.75 -5.27 -8.04
N TYR A 98 5.52 -5.49 -6.96
CA TYR A 98 6.76 -6.26 -7.03
C TYR A 98 6.51 -7.75 -6.77
N ALA A 99 5.75 -8.09 -5.74
CA ALA A 99 5.52 -9.48 -5.36
C ALA A 99 4.87 -10.28 -6.50
N LEU A 100 3.84 -9.72 -7.13
CA LEU A 100 3.08 -10.39 -8.20
C LEU A 100 3.85 -10.40 -9.51
N THR A 101 4.51 -9.31 -9.88
CA THR A 101 5.32 -9.23 -11.12
C THR A 101 6.50 -10.20 -11.08
N LEU A 102 7.19 -10.31 -9.94
CA LEU A 102 8.33 -11.21 -9.74
C LEU A 102 7.90 -12.64 -9.36
N ARG A 103 6.59 -12.88 -9.19
CA ARG A 103 6.01 -14.16 -8.75
C ARG A 103 6.68 -14.71 -7.49
N LEU A 104 6.98 -13.81 -6.54
CA LEU A 104 7.54 -14.20 -5.26
C LEU A 104 6.48 -14.96 -4.44
N PRO A 105 6.85 -16.03 -3.70
CA PRO A 105 5.93 -16.64 -2.76
C PRO A 105 5.47 -15.61 -1.72
N THR A 106 4.16 -15.53 -1.49
CA THR A 106 3.56 -14.64 -0.49
C THR A 106 2.82 -15.45 0.57
N ALA A 107 2.74 -14.89 1.78
CA ALA A 107 1.97 -15.48 2.86
C ALA A 107 0.51 -15.00 2.80
N LYS A 108 -0.42 -15.92 3.07
CA LYS A 108 -1.78 -15.54 3.45
C LYS A 108 -1.75 -14.89 4.84
N LEU A 109 -2.52 -13.84 5.04
CA LEU A 109 -2.62 -13.16 6.32
C LEU A 109 -4.01 -13.32 6.90
N LYS A 110 -4.07 -13.53 8.22
CA LYS A 110 -5.33 -13.50 8.96
C LYS A 110 -5.82 -12.05 9.02
N ASN A 111 -6.97 -11.78 8.44
CA ASN A 111 -7.62 -10.48 8.48
C ASN A 111 -8.46 -10.29 9.75
N ARG A 112 -9.00 -9.09 9.95
CA ARG A 112 -9.87 -8.75 11.09
C ARG A 112 -11.08 -9.67 11.26
N ALA A 113 -11.64 -10.17 10.16
CA ALA A 113 -12.75 -11.13 10.17
C ALA A 113 -12.33 -12.56 10.57
N GLY A 114 -11.03 -12.82 10.70
CA GLY A 114 -10.46 -14.09 11.12
C GLY A 114 -10.11 -15.05 9.98
N ASN A 115 -10.26 -14.63 8.73
CA ASN A 115 -9.97 -15.43 7.54
C ASN A 115 -8.52 -15.25 7.09
N TYR A 116 -7.89 -16.33 6.62
CA TYR A 116 -6.58 -16.24 5.97
C TYR A 116 -6.75 -15.89 4.48
N VAL A 117 -6.38 -14.67 4.13
CA VAL A 117 -6.60 -14.09 2.80
C VAL A 117 -5.26 -13.91 2.07
N GLU A 118 -5.25 -14.23 0.78
CA GLU A 118 -4.10 -14.02 -0.12
C GLU A 118 -4.10 -12.61 -0.70
N ALA A 119 -2.93 -12.07 -1.03
CA ALA A 119 -2.82 -10.75 -1.66
C ALA A 119 -3.15 -10.83 -3.16
N THR A 120 -4.40 -10.56 -3.51
CA THR A 120 -4.89 -10.46 -4.90
C THR A 120 -5.49 -9.09 -5.16
N LEU A 121 -5.64 -8.67 -6.43
CA LEU A 121 -6.31 -7.40 -6.74
C LEU A 121 -7.73 -7.34 -6.16
N GLU A 122 -8.47 -8.46 -6.21
CA GLU A 122 -9.82 -8.55 -5.66
C GLU A 122 -9.85 -8.33 -4.13
N THR A 123 -8.96 -9.01 -3.40
CA THR A 123 -8.90 -8.90 -1.93
C THR A 123 -8.35 -7.56 -1.46
N ILE A 124 -7.49 -6.92 -2.26
CA ILE A 124 -7.02 -5.54 -2.02
C ILE A 124 -8.17 -4.55 -2.27
N SER A 125 -8.93 -4.69 -3.37
CA SER A 125 -10.13 -3.88 -3.61
C SER A 125 -11.20 -4.11 -2.53
N ALA A 126 -11.33 -5.33 -1.99
CA ALA A 126 -12.26 -5.63 -0.90
C ALA A 126 -11.90 -4.88 0.39
N ALA A 127 -10.61 -4.61 0.66
CA ALA A 127 -10.18 -3.80 1.79
C ALA A 127 -10.60 -2.33 1.65
N ALA A 128 -10.77 -1.84 0.42
CA ALA A 128 -11.21 -0.48 0.10
C ALA A 128 -12.74 -0.30 0.11
N ASN A 129 -13.51 -1.36 0.38
CA ASN A 129 -14.98 -1.29 0.47
C ASN A 129 -15.43 -0.75 1.84
N VAL A 130 -15.06 0.50 2.10
CA VAL A 130 -15.37 1.26 3.31
C VAL A 130 -15.94 2.63 2.93
N GLU A 131 -16.59 3.32 3.86
CA GLU A 131 -17.03 4.69 3.59
C GLU A 131 -15.82 5.63 3.51
N LEU A 132 -15.68 6.33 2.37
CA LEU A 132 -14.55 7.22 2.13
C LEU A 132 -14.91 8.68 2.44
N PRO A 133 -14.05 9.44 3.14
CA PRO A 133 -14.27 10.87 3.34
C PRO A 133 -14.12 11.64 2.03
N ASN A 134 -14.74 12.81 1.91
CA ASN A 134 -14.70 13.62 0.68
C ASN A 134 -13.29 14.04 0.27
N ASP A 135 -12.38 14.19 1.23
CA ASP A 135 -10.98 14.54 1.00
C ASP A 135 -10.07 13.32 0.74
N MET A 136 -10.63 12.11 0.67
CA MET A 136 -9.94 10.85 0.40
C MET A 136 -8.81 10.50 1.40
N ARG A 137 -8.75 11.16 2.55
CA ARG A 137 -7.78 10.84 3.62
C ARG A 137 -8.29 9.67 4.46
N ALA A 138 -8.16 8.46 3.94
CA ALA A 138 -8.58 7.22 4.59
C ALA A 138 -7.46 6.18 4.66
N MET A 139 -7.38 5.45 5.77
CA MET A 139 -6.60 4.21 5.85
C MET A 139 -7.54 3.02 5.67
N ILE A 140 -7.05 1.98 5.00
CA ILE A 140 -7.79 0.73 4.72
C ILE A 140 -7.03 -0.50 5.24
N THR A 141 -6.07 -0.25 6.13
CA THR A 141 -5.29 -1.27 6.82
C THR A 141 -6.19 -2.02 7.79
N ASP A 142 -6.18 -3.35 7.70
CA ASP A 142 -7.02 -4.24 8.52
C ASP A 142 -8.53 -3.93 8.50
N SER A 143 -9.07 -3.55 7.33
CA SER A 143 -10.53 -3.39 7.13
C SER A 143 -11.31 -4.65 7.54
N ASP A 144 -12.57 -4.49 7.98
CA ASP A 144 -13.43 -5.61 8.44
C ASP A 144 -14.00 -6.50 7.34
N GLY A 145 -13.82 -6.15 6.06
CA GLY A 145 -14.29 -6.97 4.95
C GLY A 145 -13.82 -8.43 5.11
N PRO A 146 -14.71 -9.43 5.01
CA PRO A 146 -14.34 -10.83 5.24
C PRO A 146 -13.28 -11.36 4.25
N ASN A 147 -13.19 -10.72 3.08
CA ASN A 147 -12.21 -11.01 2.03
C ASN A 147 -11.13 -9.91 1.90
N ALA A 148 -11.08 -8.95 2.82
CA ALA A 148 -10.11 -7.87 2.79
C ALA A 148 -8.72 -8.41 3.11
N TYR A 149 -7.74 -8.14 2.25
CA TYR A 149 -6.34 -8.36 2.59
C TYR A 149 -5.90 -7.30 3.60
N PRO A 150 -5.35 -7.66 4.76
CA PRO A 150 -5.22 -6.72 5.87
C PRO A 150 -4.04 -5.74 5.73
N LEU A 151 -3.10 -5.99 4.80
CA LEU A 151 -1.98 -5.10 4.48
C LEU A 151 -2.24 -4.28 3.20
N SER A 152 -3.43 -3.72 3.07
CA SER A 152 -3.80 -2.84 1.96
C SER A 152 -3.71 -1.36 2.35
N LEU A 153 -3.36 -0.50 1.40
CA LEU A 153 -3.35 0.95 1.58
C LEU A 153 -3.75 1.67 0.28
N PHE A 154 -4.25 2.90 0.41
CA PHE A 154 -4.25 3.85 -0.70
C PHE A 154 -2.87 4.50 -0.85
N THR A 155 -2.60 5.03 -2.04
CA THR A 155 -1.52 5.98 -2.28
C THR A 155 -2.11 7.27 -2.82
N TRP A 156 -1.43 8.40 -2.57
CA TRP A 156 -1.96 9.73 -2.87
C TRP A 156 -1.03 10.51 -3.78
N ILE A 157 -1.63 11.23 -4.72
CA ILE A 157 -0.98 12.32 -5.44
C ILE A 157 -1.37 13.62 -4.72
N LEU A 158 -0.36 14.39 -4.29
CA LEU A 158 -0.58 15.68 -3.62
C LEU A 158 -0.42 16.81 -4.62
N VAL A 159 -1.44 17.66 -4.71
CA VAL A 159 -1.50 18.78 -5.66
C VAL A 159 -1.99 20.01 -4.91
N TYR A 160 -1.38 21.16 -5.17
CA TYR A 160 -1.87 22.44 -4.65
C TYR A 160 -3.25 22.75 -5.22
N LYS A 161 -4.18 23.25 -4.41
CA LYS A 161 -5.51 23.62 -4.90
C LYS A 161 -5.45 24.79 -5.89
N ASP A 162 -4.67 25.81 -5.57
CA ASP A 162 -4.36 26.91 -6.49
C ASP A 162 -3.05 26.59 -7.23
N GLN A 163 -3.10 26.57 -8.55
CA GLN A 163 -1.99 26.28 -9.46
C GLN A 163 -1.15 27.53 -9.77
N LYS A 164 -1.55 28.72 -9.33
CA LYS A 164 -0.80 29.96 -9.53
C LYS A 164 0.29 30.12 -8.46
N TYR A 165 1.32 29.29 -8.53
CA TYR A 165 2.48 29.33 -7.66
C TYR A 165 3.77 29.16 -8.46
N ASP A 166 4.89 29.67 -7.94
CA ASP A 166 6.25 29.43 -8.48
C ASP A 166 6.39 29.66 -10.01
N ASN A 167 5.77 30.73 -10.52
CA ASN A 167 5.72 31.06 -11.95
C ASN A 167 5.10 29.99 -12.88
N ARG A 168 4.37 29.01 -12.32
CA ARG A 168 3.58 28.04 -13.09
C ARG A 168 2.59 28.77 -14.01
N THR A 169 2.46 28.30 -15.24
CA THR A 169 1.49 28.86 -16.21
C THR A 169 0.12 28.19 -16.07
N ILE A 170 -0.92 28.81 -16.66
CA ILE A 170 -2.26 28.21 -16.67
C ILE A 170 -2.28 26.92 -17.49
N GLU A 171 -1.53 26.88 -18.60
CA GLU A 171 -1.41 25.72 -19.49
C GLU A 171 -0.78 24.52 -18.76
N GLU A 172 0.24 24.74 -17.92
CA GLU A 172 0.82 23.68 -17.08
C GLU A 172 -0.19 23.14 -16.05
N GLY A 173 -1.05 24.01 -15.51
CA GLY A 173 -2.16 23.62 -14.63
C GLY A 173 -3.22 22.78 -15.35
N GLU A 174 -3.55 23.15 -16.60
CA GLU A 174 -4.46 22.38 -17.47
C GLU A 174 -3.92 20.99 -17.78
N GLU A 175 -2.63 20.87 -18.15
CA GLU A 175 -2.00 19.57 -18.43
C GLU A 175 -1.95 18.68 -17.18
N LEU A 176 -1.73 19.25 -15.99
CA LEU A 176 -1.83 18.49 -14.74
C LEU A 176 -3.25 17.94 -14.56
N ILE A 177 -4.29 18.74 -14.79
CA ILE A 177 -5.67 18.26 -14.65
C ILE A 177 -5.98 17.14 -15.67
N LYS A 178 -5.54 17.27 -16.92
CA LYS A 178 -5.66 16.21 -17.93
C LYS A 178 -5.00 14.91 -17.47
N LEU A 179 -3.79 15.01 -16.88
CA LEU A 179 -3.10 13.85 -16.31
C LEU A 179 -3.91 13.21 -15.18
N LEU A 180 -4.41 14.00 -14.22
CA LEU A 180 -5.20 13.48 -13.09
C LEU A 180 -6.49 12.83 -13.57
N GLN A 181 -7.19 13.43 -14.54
CA GLN A 181 -8.38 12.88 -15.18
C GLN A 181 -8.08 11.55 -15.89
N TYR A 182 -6.96 11.46 -16.60
CA TYR A 182 -6.51 10.21 -17.22
C TYR A 182 -6.23 9.12 -16.18
N VAL A 183 -5.53 9.45 -15.07
CA VAL A 183 -5.20 8.48 -14.01
C VAL A 183 -6.46 7.82 -13.42
N ILE A 184 -7.55 8.59 -13.28
CA ILE A 184 -8.84 8.09 -12.78
C ILE A 184 -9.81 7.65 -13.88
N SER A 185 -9.40 7.70 -15.15
CA SER A 185 -10.23 7.24 -16.27
C SER A 185 -10.25 5.70 -16.33
N PRO A 186 -11.22 5.09 -17.05
CA PRO A 186 -11.22 3.65 -17.30
C PRO A 186 -9.90 3.14 -17.90
N GLU A 187 -9.26 3.91 -18.77
CA GLU A 187 -7.98 3.59 -19.38
C GLU A 187 -6.84 3.62 -18.36
N GLY A 188 -6.78 4.65 -17.51
CA GLY A 188 -5.77 4.73 -16.44
C GLY A 188 -5.91 3.60 -15.43
N GLN A 189 -7.14 3.30 -14.99
CA GLN A 189 -7.42 2.19 -14.09
C GLN A 189 -7.07 0.83 -14.71
N LYS A 190 -7.27 0.66 -16.03
CA LYS A 190 -6.85 -0.53 -16.76
C LYS A 190 -5.32 -0.70 -16.76
N VAL A 191 -4.57 0.37 -16.99
CA VAL A 191 -3.09 0.34 -16.92
C VAL A 191 -2.63 -0.06 -15.52
N ALA A 192 -3.23 0.53 -14.48
CA ALA A 192 -2.90 0.20 -13.09
C ALA A 192 -3.08 -1.30 -12.79
N ALA A 193 -4.19 -1.90 -13.24
CA ALA A 193 -4.44 -3.33 -13.07
C ALA A 193 -3.39 -4.22 -13.78
N GLN A 194 -2.90 -3.80 -14.96
CA GLN A 194 -1.87 -4.54 -15.70
C GLN A 194 -0.52 -4.58 -14.96
N ILE A 195 -0.25 -3.59 -14.12
CA ILE A 195 0.95 -3.53 -13.27
C ILE A 195 0.67 -3.87 -11.81
N ASN A 196 -0.37 -4.68 -11.57
CA ASN A 196 -0.70 -5.27 -10.26
C ASN A 196 -1.09 -4.27 -9.15
N TYR A 197 -1.67 -3.12 -9.53
CA TYR A 197 -2.40 -2.25 -8.63
C TYR A 197 -3.90 -2.54 -8.71
N ALA A 198 -4.55 -2.65 -7.55
CA ALA A 198 -5.98 -2.87 -7.50
C ALA A 198 -6.73 -1.61 -7.98
N PRO A 199 -7.79 -1.74 -8.79
CA PRO A 199 -8.56 -0.60 -9.26
C PRO A 199 -9.28 0.08 -8.09
N LEU A 200 -9.45 1.39 -8.20
CA LEU A 200 -10.24 2.18 -7.27
C LEU A 200 -11.73 1.82 -7.38
N SER A 201 -12.45 1.94 -6.26
CA SER A 201 -13.92 1.82 -6.26
C SER A 201 -14.57 3.01 -6.96
N GLU A 202 -15.82 2.86 -7.42
CA GLU A 202 -16.53 3.97 -8.06
C GLU A 202 -16.68 5.17 -7.09
N GLN A 203 -16.92 4.90 -5.81
CA GLN A 203 -16.95 5.95 -4.77
C GLN A 203 -15.63 6.72 -4.70
N ALA A 204 -14.49 6.03 -4.76
CA ALA A 204 -13.18 6.66 -4.77
C ALA A 204 -12.98 7.49 -6.06
N LEU A 205 -13.36 6.95 -7.22
CA LEU A 205 -13.26 7.65 -8.50
C LEU A 205 -14.11 8.93 -8.52
N GLU A 206 -15.34 8.87 -8.01
CA GLU A 206 -16.23 10.03 -7.91
C GLU A 206 -15.67 11.12 -6.99
N LYS A 207 -15.19 10.75 -5.80
CA LYS A 207 -14.59 11.72 -4.87
C LYS A 207 -13.31 12.33 -5.45
N ASN A 208 -12.50 11.57 -6.16
CA ASN A 208 -11.33 12.12 -6.87
C ASN A 208 -11.73 13.08 -8.01
N ARG A 209 -12.80 12.79 -8.78
CA ARG A 209 -13.33 13.74 -9.78
C ARG A 209 -13.73 15.07 -9.12
N ASN A 210 -14.40 15.01 -7.97
CA ASN A 210 -14.80 16.21 -7.23
C ASN A 210 -13.59 17.01 -6.75
N LEU A 211 -12.57 16.35 -6.19
CA LEU A 211 -11.34 17.02 -5.75
C LEU A 211 -10.57 17.66 -6.90
N ILE A 212 -10.49 16.99 -8.07
CA ILE A 212 -9.86 17.56 -9.27
C ILE A 212 -10.62 18.80 -9.75
N ASN A 213 -11.96 18.82 -9.65
CA ASN A 213 -12.77 19.96 -10.03
C ASN A 213 -12.57 21.19 -9.12
N GLU A 214 -12.00 21.01 -7.93
CA GLU A 214 -11.65 22.12 -7.03
C GLU A 214 -10.34 22.83 -7.40
N ILE A 215 -9.55 22.26 -8.32
CA ILE A 215 -8.28 22.83 -8.77
C ILE A 215 -8.56 24.11 -9.59
N ASN A 216 -7.84 25.18 -9.24
CA ASN A 216 -8.01 26.51 -9.82
C ASN A 216 -6.66 27.15 -10.16
N TYR A 217 -6.69 28.24 -10.92
CA TYR A 217 -5.54 29.08 -11.22
C TYR A 217 -5.84 30.52 -10.80
N GLY A 218 -5.23 30.97 -9.71
CA GLY A 218 -5.47 32.29 -9.13
C GLY A 218 -6.92 32.50 -8.67
N GLY A 219 -7.55 31.44 -8.16
CA GLY A 219 -8.96 31.44 -7.72
C GLY A 219 -9.99 31.18 -8.82
N VAL A 220 -9.58 31.06 -10.09
CA VAL A 220 -10.48 30.77 -11.22
C VAL A 220 -10.40 29.28 -11.56
N ALA A 221 -11.55 28.59 -11.63
CA ALA A 221 -11.59 27.17 -11.97
C ALA A 221 -10.97 26.93 -13.36
N ILE A 222 -10.05 25.97 -13.46
CA ILE A 222 -9.36 25.69 -14.73
C ILE A 222 -10.32 24.95 -15.70
N LEU A 223 -11.21 24.12 -15.18
CA LEU A 223 -12.13 23.31 -15.98
C LEU A 223 -13.31 24.07 -16.60
N GLU A 224 -13.56 25.33 -16.22
CA GLU A 224 -14.60 26.16 -16.86
C GLU A 224 -14.18 26.69 -18.25
N ASN A 225 -12.87 26.71 -18.56
CA ASN A 225 -12.36 27.22 -19.84
C ASN A 225 -12.21 26.15 -20.94
N ALA A 226 -12.33 24.86 -20.62
CA ALA A 226 -12.12 23.77 -21.57
C ALA A 226 -13.31 23.51 -22.52
N THR A 227 -14.51 24.04 -22.20
CA THR A 227 -15.73 23.85 -23.02
C THR A 227 -16.00 24.98 -24.02
N SER A 228 -15.18 26.04 -24.02
CA SER A 228 -15.32 27.19 -24.93
C SER A 228 -14.38 27.14 -26.15
N SER A 229 -13.65 26.04 -26.33
CA SER A 229 -12.70 25.84 -27.42
C SER A 229 -12.97 24.53 -28.17
N ASN A 230 -14.09 24.46 -28.91
CA ASN A 230 -14.31 23.50 -30.01
C ASN A 230 -15.30 24.08 -31.02
#